data_AF-A0A7C2WZG3-F1
#
_entry.id   AF-A0A7C2WZG3-F1
#
_cell.length_a   1.000
_cell.length_b   1.000
_cell.length_c   1.000
_cell.angle_alpha   90.00
_cell.angle_beta   90.00
_cell.angle_gamma   90.00
#
_symmetry.space_group_name_H-M   'P 1'
#
loop_
_entity.id
_entity.type
_entity.pdbx_description
1 polymer ?
#
loop_
_entity_poly.entity_id
_entity_poly.type
_entity_poly.pdbx_seq_one_letter_code
_entity_poly.pdbx_strand_id
1 'polypeptide(L)'
;MKIWKAIWEGWIQLKLKDVVDSYMGKVLEVKEYCQRCLRTERWDGNVVLMVVDAAFTSIGLNYFQAVVPKVERFRKELVESGNIRNIEDLSVANDEELERIWRNRRSWQMAKSVASHLARIKGERELDDREALIYWAKHARLKDWTEDPIGEIKGVGINTFQYLRMMGGIDTVMPDKIVKRVIGEILTKSNMKMPSADIDFVQLVEQIANDS
;
A
#
# COMPACT_ATOMS: atom_id res chain seq x y z
N MET A 1 -3.91 40.62 11.44
CA MET A 1 -4.46 39.24 11.45
C MET A 1 -3.61 38.23 10.68
N LYS A 2 -3.03 38.57 9.50
CA LYS A 2 -2.16 37.65 8.72
C LYS A 2 -0.89 37.20 9.44
N ILE A 3 -0.21 38.10 10.17
CA ILE A 3 1.05 37.80 10.89
C ILE A 3 0.84 36.78 12.02
N TRP A 4 -0.19 36.97 12.85
CA TRP A 4 -0.52 36.03 13.93
C TRP A 4 -0.92 34.64 13.42
N LYS A 5 -1.62 34.57 12.28
CA LYS A 5 -1.94 33.30 11.61
C LYS A 5 -0.68 32.59 11.13
N ALA A 6 0.25 33.31 10.48
CA ALA A 6 1.51 32.74 10.02
C ALA A 6 2.42 32.27 11.17
N ILE A 7 2.49 33.03 12.27
CA ILE A 7 3.23 32.64 13.47
C ILE A 7 2.63 31.37 14.10
N TRP A 8 1.31 31.29 14.18
CA TRP A 8 0.60 30.12 14.70
C TRP A 8 0.80 28.88 13.82
N GLU A 9 0.69 29.03 12.49
CA GLU A 9 0.95 27.96 11.51
C GLU A 9 2.41 27.47 11.60
N GLY A 10 3.38 28.38 11.67
CA GLY A 10 4.79 28.02 11.84
C GLY A 10 5.08 27.31 13.17
N TRP A 11 4.44 27.72 14.26
CA TRP A 11 4.60 27.05 15.56
C TRP A 11 4.01 25.63 15.57
N ILE A 12 2.86 25.42 14.92
CA ILE A 12 2.28 24.08 14.74
C ILE A 12 3.24 23.20 13.94
N GLN A 13 3.83 23.71 12.85
CA GLN A 13 4.75 22.95 12.01
C GLN A 13 6.01 22.51 12.78
N LEU A 14 6.61 23.43 13.57
CA LEU A 14 7.75 23.09 14.42
C LEU A 14 7.41 21.99 15.44
N LYS A 15 6.25 22.11 16.09
CA LYS A 15 5.79 21.11 17.07
C LYS A 15 5.53 19.75 16.42
N LEU A 16 4.93 19.73 15.24
CA LEU A 16 4.69 18.51 14.48
C LEU A 16 6.00 17.81 14.13
N LYS A 17 6.97 18.57 13.59
CA LYS A 17 8.29 18.08 13.25
C LYS A 17 8.98 17.44 14.46
N ASP A 18 9.00 18.10 15.61
CA ASP A 18 9.63 17.58 16.84
C ASP A 18 8.99 16.26 17.28
N VAL A 19 7.67 16.14 17.18
CA VAL A 19 6.95 14.89 17.51
C VAL A 19 7.29 13.79 16.51
N VAL A 20 7.28 14.08 15.21
CA VAL A 20 7.63 13.11 14.17
C VAL A 20 9.07 12.61 14.34
N ASP A 21 10.03 13.53 14.53
CA ASP A 21 11.44 13.20 14.74
C ASP A 21 11.63 12.27 15.96
N SER A 22 10.88 12.50 17.04
CA SER A 22 10.89 11.63 18.22
C SER A 22 10.40 10.22 17.93
N TYR A 23 9.43 10.04 17.03
CA TYR A 23 8.99 8.71 16.59
C TYR A 23 10.01 8.06 15.65
N MET A 24 10.55 8.82 14.69
CA MET A 24 11.53 8.31 13.73
C MET A 24 12.85 7.89 14.39
N GLY A 25 13.25 8.56 15.47
CA GLY A 25 14.44 8.21 16.26
C GLY A 25 14.34 6.88 17.02
N LYS A 26 13.16 6.23 17.09
CA LYS A 26 12.98 4.97 17.82
C LYS A 26 13.47 3.74 17.06
N VAL A 27 13.44 3.78 15.73
CA VAL A 27 13.77 2.64 14.87
C VAL A 27 14.46 3.16 13.62
N LEU A 28 15.80 3.14 13.61
CA LEU A 28 16.61 3.71 12.53
C LEU A 28 16.44 2.93 11.22
N GLU A 29 16.18 1.63 11.32
CA GLU A 29 15.97 0.70 10.22
C GLU A 29 14.70 1.02 9.41
N VAL A 30 13.74 1.76 9.97
CA VAL A 30 12.51 2.16 9.27
C VAL A 30 12.82 2.93 8.00
N LYS A 31 13.87 3.77 8.02
CA LYS A 31 14.26 4.55 6.84
C LYS A 31 14.64 3.64 5.67
N GLU A 32 15.40 2.59 5.93
CA GLU A 32 15.80 1.64 4.90
C GLU A 32 14.60 0.86 4.36
N TYR A 33 13.70 0.40 5.25
CA TYR A 33 12.46 -0.26 4.85
C TYR A 33 11.56 0.64 3.99
N CYS A 34 11.37 1.90 4.38
CA CYS A 34 10.62 2.89 3.60
C CYS A 34 11.25 3.11 2.22
N GLN A 35 12.57 3.27 2.16
CA GLN A 35 13.28 3.46 0.89
C GLN A 35 13.13 2.26 -0.05
N ARG A 36 13.17 1.03 0.47
CA ARG A 36 12.89 -0.18 -0.32
C ARG A 36 11.46 -0.18 -0.86
N CYS A 37 10.46 0.20 -0.05
CA CYS A 37 9.08 0.33 -0.52
C CYS A 37 8.96 1.37 -1.64
N LEU A 38 9.59 2.55 -1.49
CA LEU A 38 9.58 3.61 -2.52
C LEU A 38 10.26 3.18 -3.83
N ARG A 39 11.26 2.29 -3.73
CA ARG A 39 11.87 1.64 -4.89
C ARG A 39 11.11 0.41 -5.35
N THR A 40 9.89 0.12 -4.89
CA THR A 40 9.15 -1.09 -5.32
C THR A 40 10.00 -2.36 -5.15
N GLU A 41 10.70 -2.48 -4.01
CA GLU A 41 11.59 -3.62 -3.67
C GLU A 41 11.02 -4.46 -2.51
N ARG A 42 9.74 -4.24 -2.16
CA ARG A 42 9.01 -5.17 -1.30
C ARG A 42 9.02 -6.56 -1.94
N TRP A 43 9.18 -7.62 -1.15
CA TRP A 43 9.30 -8.98 -1.69
C TRP A 43 10.39 -9.10 -2.77
N ASP A 44 11.50 -8.40 -2.56
CA ASP A 44 12.65 -8.31 -3.47
C ASP A 44 12.28 -7.91 -4.91
N GLY A 45 11.23 -7.08 -5.03
CA GLY A 45 10.73 -6.57 -6.30
C GLY A 45 9.74 -7.49 -7.02
N ASN A 46 9.35 -8.61 -6.41
CA ASN A 46 8.40 -9.53 -7.01
C ASN A 46 6.95 -9.02 -6.90
N VAL A 47 6.41 -8.56 -8.02
CA VAL A 47 5.05 -7.99 -8.10
C VAL A 47 3.96 -9.02 -7.84
N VAL A 48 4.14 -10.28 -8.25
CA VAL A 48 3.20 -11.37 -7.92
C VAL A 48 3.02 -11.45 -6.40
N LEU A 49 4.11 -11.45 -5.64
CA LEU A 49 4.07 -11.47 -4.18
C LEU A 49 3.45 -10.21 -3.59
N MET A 50 3.70 -9.03 -4.15
CA MET A 50 3.05 -7.77 -3.71
C MET A 50 1.52 -7.82 -3.90
N VAL A 51 1.04 -8.34 -5.04
CA VAL A 51 -0.40 -8.48 -5.32
C VAL A 51 -1.05 -9.49 -4.37
N VAL A 52 -0.40 -10.63 -4.12
CA VAL A 52 -0.89 -11.65 -3.18
C VAL A 52 -0.91 -11.11 -1.74
N ASP A 53 0.14 -10.40 -1.33
CA ASP A 53 0.23 -9.74 -0.02
C ASP A 53 -0.90 -8.74 0.21
N ALA A 54 -1.20 -7.90 -0.79
CA ALA A 54 -2.34 -6.98 -0.75
C ALA A 54 -3.68 -7.72 -0.65
N ALA A 55 -3.84 -8.82 -1.39
CA ALA A 55 -5.06 -9.64 -1.37
C ALA A 55 -5.32 -10.30 -0.02
N PHE A 56 -4.28 -10.75 0.67
CA PHE A 56 -4.41 -11.36 1.99
C PHE A 56 -4.65 -10.31 3.07
N THR A 57 -3.97 -9.16 2.96
CA THR A 57 -4.14 -8.03 3.88
C THR A 57 -5.55 -7.45 3.83
N SER A 58 -6.24 -7.55 2.68
CA SER A 58 -7.61 -7.04 2.50
C SER A 58 -8.66 -7.60 3.48
N ILE A 59 -8.38 -8.75 4.12
CA ILE A 59 -9.30 -9.41 5.07
C ILE A 59 -9.19 -8.83 6.49
N GLY A 60 -8.15 -8.05 6.80
CA GLY A 60 -7.95 -7.46 8.13
C GLY A 60 -7.44 -8.44 9.18
N LEU A 61 -6.77 -9.52 8.76
CA LEU A 61 -6.08 -10.44 9.65
C LEU A 61 -4.74 -9.86 10.13
N ASN A 62 -4.16 -10.47 11.17
CA ASN A 62 -2.86 -10.04 11.67
C ASN A 62 -1.79 -10.19 10.57
N TYR A 63 -1.16 -9.09 10.20
CA TYR A 63 -0.19 -9.04 9.11
C TYR A 63 1.00 -10.01 9.34
N PHE A 64 1.68 -9.89 10.48
CA PHE A 64 2.89 -10.67 10.76
C PHE A 64 2.63 -12.14 11.09
N GLN A 65 1.49 -12.45 11.72
CA GLN A 65 1.18 -13.81 12.16
C GLN A 65 0.38 -14.63 11.14
N ALA A 66 -0.39 -13.96 10.26
CA ALA A 66 -1.27 -14.65 9.30
C ALA A 66 -0.88 -14.36 7.85
N VAL A 67 -0.68 -13.10 7.47
CA VAL A 67 -0.44 -12.71 6.07
C VAL A 67 0.96 -13.12 5.62
N VAL A 68 2.01 -12.60 6.26
CA VAL A 68 3.41 -12.83 5.88
C VAL A 68 3.74 -14.33 5.75
N PRO A 69 3.41 -15.20 6.72
CA PRO A 69 3.70 -16.63 6.59
C PRO A 69 3.00 -17.29 5.40
N LYS A 70 1.85 -16.77 4.97
CA LYS A 70 1.06 -17.31 3.87
C LYS A 70 1.52 -16.82 2.51
N VAL A 71 1.95 -15.56 2.40
CA VAL A 71 2.64 -15.07 1.20
C VAL A 71 3.97 -15.81 1.04
N GLU A 72 4.69 -16.05 2.13
CA GLU A 72 5.94 -16.81 2.11
C GLU A 72 5.73 -18.28 1.70
N ARG A 73 4.64 -18.89 2.17
CA ARG A 73 4.23 -20.22 1.71
C ARG A 73 3.90 -20.24 0.21
N PHE A 74 3.15 -19.24 -0.27
CA PHE A 74 2.86 -19.06 -1.70
C PHE A 74 4.16 -18.93 -2.51
N ARG A 75 5.10 -18.12 -2.04
CA ARG A 75 6.42 -17.93 -2.67
C ARG A 75 7.14 -19.26 -2.87
N LYS A 76 7.27 -20.05 -1.81
CA LYS A 76 7.98 -21.35 -1.85
C LYS A 76 7.28 -22.37 -2.73
N GLU A 77 5.96 -22.50 -2.60
CA GLU A 77 5.22 -23.58 -3.27
C GLU A 77 4.95 -23.28 -4.75
N LEU A 78 4.78 -22.01 -5.13
CA LEU A 78 4.30 -21.63 -6.47
C LEU A 78 5.23 -20.71 -7.25
N VAL A 79 5.98 -19.82 -6.59
CA VAL A 79 6.88 -18.89 -7.29
C VAL A 79 8.25 -19.51 -7.50
N GLU A 80 8.88 -20.03 -6.44
CA GLU A 80 10.20 -20.67 -6.50
C GLU A 80 10.18 -21.99 -7.29
N SER A 81 9.03 -22.67 -7.34
CA SER A 81 8.83 -23.87 -8.17
C SER A 81 8.66 -23.55 -9.66
N GLY A 82 8.43 -22.28 -10.02
CA GLY A 82 8.19 -21.83 -11.39
C GLY A 82 6.75 -22.01 -11.88
N ASN A 83 5.81 -22.41 -11.03
CA ASN A 83 4.39 -22.53 -11.39
C ASN A 83 3.75 -21.17 -11.70
N ILE A 84 4.16 -20.12 -10.97
CA ILE A 84 3.71 -18.73 -11.17
C ILE A 84 4.95 -17.84 -11.24
N ARG A 85 5.32 -17.39 -12.43
CA ARG A 85 6.55 -16.61 -12.66
C ARG A 85 6.30 -15.11 -12.77
N ASN A 86 5.10 -14.73 -13.22
CA ASN A 86 4.73 -13.35 -13.51
C ASN A 86 3.23 -13.11 -13.24
N ILE A 87 2.80 -11.87 -13.42
CA ILE A 87 1.39 -11.45 -13.26
C ILE A 87 0.44 -12.15 -14.25
N GLU A 88 0.90 -12.52 -15.45
CA GLU A 88 0.10 -13.30 -16.40
C GLU A 88 -0.23 -14.69 -15.84
N ASP A 89 0.79 -15.42 -15.36
CA ASP A 89 0.62 -16.74 -14.75
C ASP A 89 -0.33 -16.66 -13.54
N LEU A 90 -0.19 -15.62 -12.70
CA LEU A 90 -1.08 -15.40 -11.54
C LEU A 90 -2.54 -15.17 -11.99
N SER A 91 -2.76 -14.39 -13.05
CA SER A 91 -4.10 -14.01 -13.50
C SER A 91 -4.96 -15.21 -13.93
N VAL A 92 -4.33 -16.28 -14.42
CA VAL A 92 -4.98 -17.50 -14.89
C VAL A 92 -4.76 -18.72 -13.98
N ALA A 93 -4.05 -18.55 -12.86
CA ALA A 93 -3.73 -19.63 -11.94
C ALA A 93 -4.96 -20.40 -11.44
N ASN A 94 -4.79 -21.70 -11.17
CA ASN A 94 -5.88 -22.59 -10.79
C ASN A 94 -6.41 -22.28 -9.37
N ASP A 95 -7.72 -22.08 -9.24
CA ASP A 95 -8.35 -21.70 -7.97
C ASP A 95 -8.13 -22.76 -6.86
N GLU A 96 -8.16 -24.06 -7.18
CA GLU A 96 -7.98 -25.13 -6.19
C GLU A 96 -6.54 -25.16 -5.65
N GLU A 97 -5.54 -24.91 -6.52
CA GLU A 97 -4.14 -24.83 -6.13
C GLU A 97 -3.91 -23.64 -5.19
N LEU A 98 -4.46 -22.47 -5.54
CA LEU A 98 -4.38 -21.25 -4.72
C LEU A 98 -5.08 -21.44 -3.36
N GLU A 99 -6.25 -22.08 -3.32
CA GLU A 99 -7.01 -22.29 -2.09
C GLU A 99 -6.32 -23.25 -1.09
N ARG A 100 -5.39 -24.10 -1.54
CA ARG A 100 -4.54 -24.91 -0.65
C ARG A 100 -3.57 -24.05 0.17
N ILE A 101 -3.17 -22.90 -0.35
CA ILE A 101 -2.34 -21.93 0.37
C ILE A 101 -3.21 -21.12 1.33
N TRP A 102 -4.29 -20.53 0.79
CA TRP A 102 -5.16 -19.61 1.50
C TRP A 102 -6.62 -19.86 1.14
N ARG A 103 -7.42 -20.35 2.11
CA ARG A 103 -8.82 -20.72 1.92
C ARG A 103 -9.74 -19.50 1.92
N ASN A 104 -9.54 -18.58 0.99
CA ASN A 104 -10.41 -17.45 0.77
C ASN A 104 -10.48 -17.13 -0.73
N ARG A 105 -11.56 -17.61 -1.35
CA ARG A 105 -11.80 -17.40 -2.78
C ARG A 105 -11.84 -15.92 -3.17
N ARG A 106 -12.38 -15.06 -2.31
CA ARG A 106 -12.51 -13.62 -2.59
C ARG A 106 -11.14 -12.95 -2.73
N SER A 107 -10.18 -13.27 -1.86
CA SER A 107 -8.80 -12.78 -1.98
C SER A 107 -8.16 -13.20 -3.30
N TRP A 108 -8.34 -14.45 -3.72
CA TRP A 108 -7.77 -14.92 -4.97
C TRP A 108 -8.41 -14.28 -6.20
N GLN A 109 -9.73 -14.13 -6.22
CA GLN A 109 -10.41 -13.43 -7.29
C GLN A 109 -9.95 -11.96 -7.40
N MET A 110 -9.73 -11.30 -6.28
CA MET A 110 -9.14 -9.96 -6.24
C MET A 110 -7.71 -9.96 -6.81
N ALA A 111 -6.83 -10.86 -6.33
CA ALA A 111 -5.46 -10.97 -6.79
C ALA A 111 -5.37 -11.22 -8.31
N LYS A 112 -6.19 -12.16 -8.83
CA LYS A 112 -6.26 -12.50 -10.25
C LYS A 112 -6.76 -11.33 -11.10
N SER A 113 -7.75 -10.59 -10.60
CA SER A 113 -8.29 -9.40 -11.30
C SER A 113 -7.27 -8.27 -11.37
N VAL A 114 -6.56 -8.00 -10.26
CA VAL A 114 -5.45 -7.02 -10.24
C VAL A 114 -4.34 -7.45 -11.19
N ALA A 115 -3.92 -8.72 -11.13
CA ALA A 115 -2.88 -9.27 -11.98
C ALA A 115 -3.25 -9.18 -13.48
N SER A 116 -4.50 -9.51 -13.82
CA SER A 116 -5.04 -9.37 -15.18
C SER A 116 -4.99 -7.91 -15.68
N HIS A 117 -5.37 -6.96 -14.83
CA HIS A 117 -5.30 -5.54 -15.19
C HIS A 117 -3.85 -5.07 -15.43
N LEU A 118 -2.92 -5.46 -14.54
CA LEU A 118 -1.51 -5.13 -14.69
C LEU A 118 -0.89 -5.80 -15.93
N ALA A 119 -1.26 -7.04 -16.23
CA ALA A 119 -0.82 -7.75 -17.44
C ALA A 119 -1.27 -7.03 -18.72
N ARG A 120 -2.48 -6.47 -18.74
CA ARG A 120 -2.95 -5.64 -19.86
C ARG A 120 -2.10 -4.37 -20.01
N ILE A 121 -1.84 -3.64 -18.93
CA ILE A 121 -0.96 -2.45 -18.95
C ILE A 121 0.43 -2.82 -19.47
N LYS A 122 0.98 -3.93 -18.96
CA LYS A 122 2.28 -4.46 -19.33
C LYS A 122 2.37 -4.72 -20.84
N GLY A 123 1.37 -5.38 -21.42
CA GLY A 123 1.30 -5.66 -22.86
C GLY A 123 1.08 -4.41 -23.72
N GLU A 124 0.19 -3.51 -23.31
CA GLU A 124 -0.11 -2.26 -24.05
C GLU A 124 1.07 -1.29 -24.10
N ARG A 125 2.01 -1.39 -23.14
CA ARG A 125 3.12 -0.45 -22.97
C ARG A 125 4.50 -1.09 -23.09
N GLU A 126 4.57 -2.39 -23.40
CA GLU A 126 5.81 -3.16 -23.50
C GLU A 126 6.70 -3.03 -22.25
N LEU A 127 6.09 -3.18 -21.07
CA LEU A 127 6.76 -3.05 -19.77
C LEU A 127 7.10 -4.42 -19.16
N ASP A 128 7.91 -4.43 -18.11
CA ASP A 128 7.97 -5.56 -17.17
C ASP A 128 6.88 -5.46 -16.08
N ASP A 129 6.75 -6.50 -15.24
CA ASP A 129 5.74 -6.54 -14.16
C ASP A 129 5.88 -5.36 -13.19
N ARG A 130 7.11 -5.00 -12.84
CA ARG A 130 7.44 -3.95 -11.87
C ARG A 130 7.13 -2.58 -12.45
N GLU A 131 7.53 -2.35 -13.69
CA GLU A 131 7.22 -1.15 -14.45
C GLU A 131 5.70 -0.99 -14.65
N ALA A 132 4.96 -2.07 -14.91
CA ALA A 132 3.50 -2.03 -15.02
C ALA A 132 2.82 -1.61 -13.70
N LEU A 133 3.27 -2.15 -12.56
CA LEU A 133 2.76 -1.74 -11.24
C LEU A 133 3.08 -0.27 -10.93
N ILE A 134 4.34 0.15 -11.16
CA ILE A 134 4.76 1.55 -10.98
C ILE A 134 3.94 2.47 -11.90
N TYR A 135 3.75 2.07 -13.15
CA TYR A 135 2.96 2.82 -14.12
C TYR A 135 1.54 3.01 -13.62
N TRP A 136 0.84 1.93 -13.24
CA TRP A 136 -0.51 2.03 -12.70
C TRP A 136 -0.54 2.93 -11.46
N ALA A 137 0.34 2.70 -10.48
CA ALA A 137 0.31 3.42 -9.22
C ALA A 137 0.50 4.95 -9.38
N LYS A 138 1.32 5.37 -10.36
CA LYS A 138 1.55 6.78 -10.70
C LYS A 138 0.35 7.45 -11.38
N HIS A 139 -0.50 6.69 -12.07
CA HIS A 139 -1.65 7.21 -12.79
C HIS A 139 -2.98 7.01 -12.03
N ALA A 140 -2.98 6.14 -11.01
CA ALA A 140 -4.10 5.89 -10.12
C ALA A 140 -4.39 7.13 -9.25
N ARG A 141 -5.65 7.59 -9.26
CA ARG A 141 -6.09 8.80 -8.53
C ARG A 141 -6.85 8.42 -7.26
N LEU A 142 -6.48 9.02 -6.13
CA LEU A 142 -7.12 8.78 -4.84
C LEU A 142 -8.57 9.28 -4.77
N LYS A 143 -8.85 10.47 -5.31
CA LYS A 143 -10.15 11.15 -5.13
C LYS A 143 -11.31 10.36 -5.73
N ASP A 144 -11.09 9.75 -6.89
CA ASP A 144 -12.08 8.99 -7.66
C ASP A 144 -11.64 7.53 -7.79
N TRP A 145 -10.98 6.98 -6.75
CA TRP A 145 -10.36 5.66 -6.81
C TRP A 145 -11.34 4.54 -7.14
N THR A 146 -12.63 4.70 -6.85
CA THR A 146 -13.67 3.71 -7.19
C THR A 146 -13.95 3.64 -8.70
N GLU A 147 -13.56 4.64 -9.47
CA GLU A 147 -13.62 4.65 -10.94
C GLU A 147 -12.32 4.11 -11.58
N ASP A 148 -11.28 3.88 -10.77
CA ASP A 148 -10.05 3.25 -11.24
C ASP A 148 -10.31 1.76 -11.52
N PRO A 149 -9.76 1.19 -12.61
CA PRO A 149 -9.95 -0.22 -12.94
C PRO A 149 -9.53 -1.21 -11.84
N ILE A 150 -8.56 -0.86 -10.98
CA ILE A 150 -8.22 -1.66 -9.81
C ILE A 150 -9.16 -1.35 -8.64
N GLY A 151 -9.58 -0.11 -8.47
CA GLY A 151 -10.49 0.28 -7.40
C GLY A 151 -11.92 -0.24 -7.55
N GLU A 152 -12.39 -0.49 -8.77
CA GLU A 152 -13.71 -1.11 -9.03
C GLU A 152 -13.74 -2.63 -8.77
N ILE A 153 -12.57 -3.27 -8.62
CA ILE A 153 -12.47 -4.72 -8.39
C ILE A 153 -13.14 -5.09 -7.06
N LYS A 154 -14.09 -6.01 -7.12
CA LYS A 154 -14.77 -6.53 -5.93
C LYS A 154 -13.77 -7.13 -4.93
N GLY A 155 -13.65 -6.49 -3.77
CA GLY A 155 -12.67 -6.88 -2.74
C GLY A 155 -11.56 -5.85 -2.53
N VAL A 156 -11.37 -4.94 -3.48
CA VAL A 156 -10.51 -3.77 -3.30
C VAL A 156 -11.32 -2.71 -2.55
N GLY A 157 -10.86 -2.38 -1.34
CA GLY A 157 -11.27 -1.19 -0.61
C GLY A 157 -10.16 -0.14 -0.63
N ILE A 158 -10.42 1.05 -0.08
CA ILE A 158 -9.44 2.13 -0.01
C ILE A 158 -8.10 1.70 0.61
N ASN A 159 -8.14 0.83 1.63
CA ASN A 159 -6.93 0.29 2.25
C ASN A 159 -6.09 -0.50 1.24
N THR A 160 -6.70 -1.46 0.55
CA THR A 160 -6.03 -2.28 -0.46
C THR A 160 -5.52 -1.43 -1.62
N PHE A 161 -6.33 -0.47 -2.08
CA PHE A 161 -5.97 0.44 -3.16
C PHE A 161 -4.71 1.25 -2.80
N GLN A 162 -4.70 1.84 -1.61
CA GLN A 162 -3.55 2.58 -1.10
C GLN A 162 -2.35 1.69 -0.87
N TYR A 163 -2.55 0.49 -0.35
CA TYR A 163 -1.46 -0.46 -0.15
C TYR A 163 -0.79 -0.86 -1.47
N LEU A 164 -1.57 -1.09 -2.53
CA LEU A 164 -1.03 -1.32 -3.87
C LEU A 164 -0.29 -0.08 -4.42
N ARG A 165 -0.79 1.14 -4.20
CA ARG A 165 -0.08 2.37 -4.59
C ARG A 165 1.27 2.49 -3.86
N MET A 166 1.31 2.18 -2.57
CA MET A 166 2.54 2.12 -1.78
C MET A 166 3.52 1.08 -2.34
N MET A 167 3.03 -0.11 -2.72
CA MET A 167 3.85 -1.14 -3.38
C MET A 167 4.43 -0.65 -4.71
N GLY A 168 3.66 0.10 -5.49
CA GLY A 168 4.11 0.77 -6.71
C GLY A 168 5.03 1.97 -6.49
N GLY A 169 5.49 2.21 -5.26
CA GLY A 169 6.48 3.23 -4.94
C GLY A 169 5.91 4.64 -4.73
N ILE A 170 4.59 4.78 -4.59
CA ILE A 170 3.97 6.06 -4.23
C ILE A 170 4.20 6.32 -2.75
N ASP A 171 4.74 7.49 -2.43
CA ASP A 171 4.91 7.97 -1.06
C ASP A 171 3.55 8.39 -0.49
N THR A 172 2.79 7.41 -0.02
CA THR A 172 1.43 7.56 0.48
C THR A 172 1.21 6.63 1.68
N VAL A 173 0.02 6.69 2.25
CA VAL A 173 -0.33 5.94 3.44
C VAL A 173 -1.62 5.12 3.23
N MET A 174 -1.64 3.92 3.79
CA MET A 174 -2.85 3.11 3.92
C MET A 174 -3.63 3.54 5.17
N PRO A 175 -4.93 3.90 5.07
CA PRO A 175 -5.73 4.37 6.20
C PRO A 175 -6.24 3.25 7.12
N ASP A 176 -5.38 2.29 7.50
CA ASP A 176 -5.76 1.20 8.40
C ASP A 176 -5.81 1.63 9.88
N LYS A 177 -6.40 0.78 10.72
CA LYS A 177 -6.65 1.07 12.15
C LYS A 177 -5.37 1.33 12.96
N ILE A 178 -4.29 0.61 12.70
CA ILE A 178 -3.01 0.76 13.41
C ILE A 178 -2.35 2.06 12.96
N VAL A 179 -2.27 2.30 11.66
CA VAL A 179 -1.69 3.54 11.10
C VAL A 179 -2.45 4.77 11.57
N LYS A 180 -3.79 4.78 11.48
CA LYS A 180 -4.63 5.86 12.00
C LYS A 180 -4.43 6.12 13.49
N ARG A 181 -4.22 5.07 14.29
CA ARG A 181 -3.95 5.23 15.72
C ARG A 181 -2.63 5.97 15.95
N VAL A 182 -1.55 5.52 15.30
CA VAL A 182 -0.21 6.12 15.46
C VAL A 182 -0.21 7.57 14.96
N ILE A 183 -0.73 7.81 13.76
CA ILE A 183 -0.81 9.16 13.19
C ILE A 183 -1.75 10.05 14.02
N GLY A 184 -2.87 9.52 14.50
CA GLY A 184 -3.78 10.24 15.39
C GLY A 184 -3.11 10.69 16.69
N GLU A 185 -2.24 9.87 17.29
CA GLU A 185 -1.43 10.26 18.44
C GLU A 185 -0.44 11.38 18.12
N ILE A 186 0.24 11.31 16.97
CA ILE A 186 1.17 12.34 16.50
C ILE A 186 0.44 13.68 16.29
N LEU A 187 -0.70 13.65 15.59
CA LEU A 187 -1.52 14.83 15.35
C LEU A 187 -2.03 15.43 16.66
N THR A 188 -2.51 14.60 17.59
CA THR A 188 -3.01 15.05 18.90
C THR A 188 -1.91 15.75 19.71
N LYS A 189 -0.69 15.17 19.76
CA LYS A 189 0.47 15.80 20.43
C LYS A 189 0.86 17.13 19.80
N SER A 190 0.58 17.29 18.51
CA SER A 190 0.87 18.49 17.72
C SER A 190 -0.28 19.50 17.69
N ASN A 191 -1.34 19.28 18.50
CA ASN A 191 -2.56 20.10 18.52
C ASN A 191 -3.34 20.14 17.17
N MET A 192 -3.19 19.10 16.35
CA MET A 192 -3.92 18.92 15.10
C MET A 192 -5.06 17.92 15.28
N LYS A 193 -6.13 18.08 14.49
CA LYS A 193 -7.25 17.14 14.48
C LYS A 193 -7.08 16.12 13.36
N MET A 194 -7.38 14.86 13.64
CA MET A 194 -7.42 13.81 12.64
C MET A 194 -8.73 13.90 11.83
N PRO A 195 -8.69 13.83 10.50
CA PRO A 195 -9.89 13.73 9.67
C PRO A 195 -10.68 12.45 9.97
N SER A 196 -12.00 12.49 9.76
CA SER A 196 -12.88 11.33 9.94
C SER A 196 -12.94 10.44 8.70
N ALA A 197 -12.79 11.01 7.50
CA ALA A 197 -12.82 10.27 6.24
C ALA A 197 -11.42 9.79 5.82
N ASP A 198 -11.37 8.61 5.20
CA ASP A 198 -10.12 7.94 4.82
C ASP A 198 -9.34 8.71 3.76
N ILE A 199 -10.04 9.30 2.79
CA ILE A 199 -9.43 10.12 1.73
C ILE A 199 -8.79 11.37 2.34
N ASP A 200 -9.53 12.08 3.19
CA ASP A 200 -9.04 13.29 3.86
C ASP A 200 -7.84 12.97 4.78
N PHE A 201 -7.87 11.81 5.44
CA PHE A 201 -6.75 11.34 6.24
C PHE A 201 -5.49 11.13 5.40
N VAL A 202 -5.61 10.45 4.26
CA VAL A 202 -4.48 10.23 3.34
C VAL A 202 -3.94 11.56 2.85
N GLN A 203 -4.80 12.47 2.39
CA GLN A 203 -4.40 13.78 1.89
C GLN A 203 -3.69 14.63 2.94
N LEU A 204 -4.16 14.60 4.19
CA LEU A 204 -3.49 15.30 5.29
C LEU A 204 -2.08 14.76 5.51
N VAL A 205 -1.90 13.43 5.50
CA VAL A 205 -0.58 12.82 5.70
C VAL A 205 0.37 13.13 4.55
N GLU A 206 -0.12 13.07 3.30
CA GLU A 206 0.65 13.48 2.11
C GLU A 206 1.04 14.96 2.18
N GLN A 207 0.14 15.83 2.65
CA GLN A 207 0.46 17.25 2.84
C GLN A 207 1.55 17.44 3.90
N ILE A 208 1.43 16.78 5.06
CA ILE A 208 2.44 16.84 6.12
C ILE A 208 3.81 16.41 5.59
N ALA A 209 3.86 15.32 4.82
CA ALA A 209 5.12 14.80 4.27
C ALA A 209 5.78 15.78 3.28
N ASN A 210 5.00 16.55 2.52
CA ASN A 210 5.53 17.56 1.58
C ASN A 210 5.95 18.87 2.25
N ASP A 211 5.36 19.19 3.42
CA ASP A 211 5.64 20.42 4.17
C ASP A 211 6.78 20.25 5.21
N SER A 212 7.28 19.02 5.41
CA SER A 212 8.31 18.65 6.41
C SER A 212 9.71 18.53 5.82
#